data_AF-A0A2V7I244-F1
#
_entry.id   AF-A0A2V7I244-F1
#
_cell.length_a   1.000
_cell.length_b   1.000
_cell.length_c   1.000
_cell.angle_alpha   90.00
_cell.angle_beta   90.00
_cell.angle_gamma   90.00
#
_symmetry.space_group_name_H-M   'P 1'
#
loop_
_entity.id
_entity.type
_entity.pdbx_description
1 polymer ?
#
loop_
_entity_poly.entity_id
_entity_poly.type
_entity_poly.pdbx_seq_one_letter_code
_entity_poly.pdbx_strand_id
1 'polypeptide(L)'
;MIADRYTKAVLSIIAVALAVIAVRPWFPEPGRLWTVGPEAAHAQGAVPKYEVTLPKAWGKLVSFSNNNLLLEAPDQTLRIVDVEGRAPEFPKIKVQIRWQ
;
A
#
# COMPACT_ATOMS: atom_id res chain seq x y z
N MET A 1 -46.04 30.65 -2.22
CA MET A 1 -44.77 30.97 -2.92
C MET A 1 -43.54 31.06 -2.00
N ILE A 2 -43.68 31.33 -0.70
CA ILE A 2 -42.53 31.45 0.22
C ILE A 2 -41.82 30.10 0.46
N ALA A 3 -42.56 29.01 0.63
CA ALA A 3 -41.99 27.66 0.82
C ALA A 3 -41.12 27.20 -0.37
N ASP A 4 -41.54 27.44 -1.61
CA ASP A 4 -40.76 27.12 -2.82
C ASP A 4 -39.44 27.90 -2.88
N ARG A 5 -39.47 29.17 -2.47
CA ARG A 5 -38.26 30.02 -2.40
C ARG A 5 -37.29 29.53 -1.32
N TYR A 6 -37.80 29.11 -0.16
CA TYR A 6 -36.99 28.52 0.91
C TYR A 6 -36.35 27.19 0.49
N THR A 7 -37.14 26.29 -0.11
CA THR A 7 -36.62 25.00 -0.59
C THR A 7 -35.53 25.19 -1.64
N LYS A 8 -35.72 26.10 -2.60
CA LYS A 8 -34.68 26.44 -3.59
C LYS A 8 -33.43 26.99 -2.92
N ALA A 9 -33.55 27.90 -1.95
CA ALA A 9 -32.41 28.44 -1.23
C ALA A 9 -31.61 27.35 -0.49
N VAL A 10 -32.30 26.45 0.23
CA VAL A 10 -31.66 25.34 0.95
C VAL A 10 -30.95 24.39 -0.02
N LEU A 11 -31.60 24.02 -1.13
CA LEU A 11 -31.00 23.16 -2.14
C LEU A 11 -29.79 23.81 -2.81
N SER A 12 -29.83 25.11 -3.07
CA SER A 12 -28.67 25.85 -3.59
C SER A 12 -27.50 25.85 -2.62
N ILE A 13 -27.76 26.04 -1.31
CA ILE A 13 -26.71 25.99 -0.28
C ILE A 13 -26.07 24.60 -0.23
N ILE A 14 -26.89 23.55 -0.23
CA ILE A 14 -26.40 22.16 -0.22
C ILE A 14 -25.57 21.88 -1.48
N ALA A 15 -26.07 22.28 -2.66
CA ALA A 15 -25.36 22.07 -3.93
C ALA A 15 -23.99 22.77 -3.94
N VAL A 16 -23.92 24.02 -3.44
CA VAL A 16 -22.66 24.75 -3.32
C VAL A 16 -21.72 24.06 -2.32
N ALA A 17 -22.22 23.62 -1.17
CA ALA A 17 -21.41 22.90 -0.18
C ALA A 17 -20.82 21.60 -0.75
N LEU A 18 -21.63 20.82 -1.48
CA LEU A 18 -21.17 19.60 -2.13
C LEU A 18 -20.16 19.87 -3.24
N ALA A 19 -20.35 20.92 -4.04
CA ALA A 19 -19.39 21.32 -5.07
C ALA A 19 -18.04 21.72 -4.44
N VAL A 20 -18.05 22.46 -3.33
CA VAL A 20 -16.82 22.80 -2.58
C VAL A 20 -16.13 21.56 -2.05
N ILE A 21 -16.87 20.62 -1.45
CA ILE A 21 -16.30 19.36 -0.95
C ILE A 21 -15.69 18.53 -2.09
N ALA A 22 -16.36 18.46 -3.24
CA ALA A 22 -15.89 17.70 -4.40
C ALA A 22 -14.60 18.27 -5.00
N VAL A 23 -14.38 19.58 -4.92
CA VAL A 23 -13.21 20.24 -5.50
C VAL A 23 -11.98 20.23 -4.57
N ARG A 24 -12.17 20.05 -3.25
CA ARG A 24 -11.10 20.03 -2.24
C ARG A 24 -9.92 19.08 -2.50
N PRO A 25 -10.07 17.87 -3.08
CA PRO A 25 -8.93 16.99 -3.36
C PRO A 25 -7.89 17.54 -4.33
N TRP A 26 -8.26 18.54 -5.15
CA TRP A 26 -7.38 19.13 -6.16
C TRP A 26 -6.65 20.40 -5.70
N PHE A 27 -6.96 20.91 -4.50
CA PHE A 27 -6.37 22.13 -3.95
C PHE A 27 -5.73 21.84 -2.57
N PRO A 28 -4.41 21.59 -2.50
CA PRO A 28 -3.71 21.50 -1.23
C PRO A 28 -3.66 22.90 -0.58
N GLU A 29 -4.40 23.10 0.52
CA GLU A 29 -4.40 24.39 1.22
C GLU A 29 -3.10 24.65 2.01
N PRO A 30 -2.49 25.84 1.87
CA PRO A 30 -1.45 26.33 2.77
C PRO A 30 -2.11 26.95 4.01
N GLY A 31 -2.16 26.21 5.11
CA GLY A 31 -2.70 26.75 6.38
C GLY A 31 -3.75 25.86 7.01
N ARG A 32 -3.30 24.72 7.50
CA ARG A 32 -4.04 23.73 8.30
C ARG A 32 -4.76 24.40 9.48
N LEU A 33 -6.07 24.63 9.35
CA LEU A 33 -6.93 24.91 10.50
C LEU A 33 -8.10 23.93 10.62
N TRP A 34 -8.52 23.24 9.54
CA TRP A 34 -9.71 22.37 9.60
C TRP A 34 -9.63 21.14 8.68
N THR A 35 -8.49 20.46 8.62
CA THR A 35 -8.40 19.18 7.90
C THR A 35 -8.86 18.03 8.78
N VAL A 36 -10.17 17.75 8.78
CA VAL A 36 -10.68 16.39 9.01
C VAL A 36 -10.55 15.63 7.68
N GLY A 37 -9.32 15.45 7.23
CA GLY A 37 -8.99 14.50 6.18
C GLY A 37 -8.46 13.24 6.87
N PRO A 38 -8.75 12.03 6.36
CA PRO A 38 -8.06 10.85 6.86
C PRO A 38 -6.56 11.10 6.70
N GLU A 39 -5.83 11.01 7.80
CA GLU A 39 -4.38 11.06 7.76
C GLU A 39 -3.90 10.01 6.77
N ALA A 40 -2.96 10.39 5.90
CA ALA A 40 -2.43 9.48 4.91
C ALA A 40 -1.88 8.25 5.65
N ALA A 41 -2.58 7.12 5.52
CA ALA A 41 -2.17 5.86 6.08
C ALA A 41 -0.99 5.34 5.25
N HIS A 42 0.19 5.91 5.49
CA HIS A 42 1.42 5.43 4.88
C HIS A 42 1.64 4.00 5.38
N ALA A 43 1.68 3.03 4.47
CA ALA A 43 2.08 1.66 4.78
C ALA A 43 3.57 1.55 5.19
N GLN A 44 4.31 2.67 5.14
CA GLN A 44 5.72 2.79 5.44
C GLN A 44 5.87 3.28 6.89
N GLY A 45 6.03 2.34 7.83
CA GLY A 45 6.45 2.67 9.20
C GLY A 45 7.94 3.08 9.23
N ALA A 46 8.37 3.76 10.30
CA ALA A 46 9.76 4.21 10.45
C ALA A 46 10.79 3.07 10.48
N VAL A 47 10.37 1.86 10.82
CA VAL A 47 11.21 0.66 10.86
C VAL A 47 10.43 -0.51 10.24
N PRO A 48 10.97 -1.19 9.21
CA PRO A 48 10.34 -2.39 8.69
C PRO A 48 10.34 -3.49 9.75
N LYS A 49 9.22 -4.20 9.90
CA LYS A 49 9.13 -5.35 10.81
C LYS A 49 10.15 -6.45 10.44
N TYR A 50 10.43 -6.58 9.16
CA TYR A 50 11.42 -7.50 8.62
C TYR A 50 12.21 -6.80 7.52
N GLU A 51 13.53 -6.74 7.68
CA GLU A 51 14.47 -6.37 6.63
C GLU A 51 15.34 -7.59 6.31
N VAL A 52 15.32 -8.01 5.05
CA VAL A 52 16.10 -9.18 4.60
C VAL A 52 16.97 -8.76 3.43
N THR A 53 18.28 -8.85 3.61
CA THR A 53 19.23 -8.65 2.52
C THR A 53 19.37 -9.94 1.73
N LEU A 54 18.99 -9.90 0.45
CA LEU A 54 19.07 -11.05 -0.45
C LEU A 54 20.29 -10.94 -1.36
N PRO A 55 21.16 -11.97 -1.43
CA PRO A 55 22.24 -12.01 -2.41
C PRO A 55 21.68 -12.02 -3.83
N LYS A 56 22.20 -11.17 -4.72
CA LYS A 56 21.81 -11.14 -6.14
C LYS A 56 21.98 -12.50 -6.85
N ALA A 57 22.94 -13.32 -6.38
CA ALA A 57 23.20 -14.66 -6.92
C ALA A 57 22.03 -15.64 -6.73
N TRP A 58 21.08 -15.34 -5.83
CA TRP A 58 19.93 -16.20 -5.57
C TRP A 58 18.87 -16.14 -6.67
N GLY A 59 18.93 -15.12 -7.52
CA GLY A 59 17.99 -14.91 -8.62
C GLY A 59 17.07 -13.72 -8.40
N LYS A 60 16.01 -13.69 -9.22
CA LYS A 60 15.00 -12.64 -9.22
C LYS A 60 13.93 -12.92 -8.17
N LEU A 61 13.56 -11.92 -7.36
CA LEU A 61 12.40 -12.01 -6.48
C LEU A 61 11.11 -11.99 -7.32
N VAL A 62 10.31 -13.04 -7.21
CA VAL A 62 9.02 -13.18 -7.91
C VAL A 62 7.87 -12.79 -6.99
N SER A 63 7.86 -13.32 -5.77
CA SER A 63 6.80 -13.03 -4.79
C SER A 63 7.26 -13.26 -3.36
N PHE A 64 6.47 -12.76 -2.41
CA PHE A 64 6.62 -13.03 -0.98
C PHE A 64 5.26 -13.45 -0.41
N SER A 65 5.23 -14.58 0.30
CA SER A 65 4.00 -15.10 0.91
C SER A 65 4.32 -16.03 2.08
N ASN A 66 3.53 -15.95 3.16
CA ASN A 66 3.71 -16.73 4.39
C ASN A 66 5.18 -16.77 4.85
N ASN A 67 5.82 -15.59 4.85
CA ASN A 67 7.20 -15.41 5.29
C ASN A 67 8.24 -16.17 4.46
N ASN A 68 7.86 -16.63 3.27
CA ASN A 68 8.76 -17.22 2.29
C ASN A 68 8.90 -16.32 1.07
N LEU A 69 10.09 -16.35 0.48
CA LEU A 69 10.39 -15.72 -0.79
C LEU A 69 10.30 -16.75 -1.90
N LEU A 70 9.59 -16.41 -2.97
CA LEU A 70 9.68 -17.12 -4.23
C LEU A 70 10.73 -16.43 -5.10
N LEU A 71 11.79 -17.16 -5.39
CA LEU A 71 12.90 -16.70 -6.21
C LEU A 71 12.95 -17.51 -7.51
N GLU A 72 13.23 -16.84 -8.61
CA GLU A 72 13.54 -17.46 -9.90
C GLU A 72 15.04 -17.36 -10.13
N ALA A 73 15.71 -18.52 -10.14
CA ALA A 73 17.14 -18.58 -10.38
C ALA A 73 17.47 -18.47 -11.88
N PRO A 74 18.72 -18.14 -12.25
CA PRO A 74 19.11 -17.98 -13.66
C PRO A 74 18.91 -19.23 -14.53
N ASP A 75 18.83 -20.40 -13.90
CA ASP A 75 18.54 -21.70 -14.50
C ASP A 75 17.03 -21.95 -14.72
N GLN A 76 16.20 -20.91 -14.61
CA GLN A 76 14.73 -20.96 -14.69
C GLN A 76 14.08 -21.86 -13.63
N THR A 77 14.81 -22.22 -12.58
CA THR A 77 14.25 -22.98 -11.45
C THR A 77 13.60 -22.03 -10.45
N LEU A 78 12.43 -22.44 -9.92
CA LEU A 78 11.75 -21.67 -8.88
C LEU A 78 12.14 -22.23 -7.52
N ARG A 79 12.48 -21.35 -6.59
CA ARG A 79 12.96 -21.70 -5.24
C ARG A 79 12.13 -20.96 -4.21
N ILE A 80 11.54 -21.71 -3.28
CA ILE A 80 10.88 -21.15 -2.11
C ILE A 80 11.92 -21.10 -1.00
N VAL A 81 12.28 -19.90 -0.54
CA VAL A 81 13.27 -19.66 0.50
C VAL A 81 12.58 -19.16 1.75
N ASP A 82 12.83 -19.85 2.86
CA ASP A 82 12.43 -19.37 4.17
C ASP A 82 13.46 -18.38 4.70
N VAL A 83 12.96 -17.23 5.14
CA VAL A 83 13.76 -16.16 5.74
C VAL A 83 13.46 -15.99 7.22
N GLU A 84 12.42 -16.66 7.72
CA GLU A 84 12.02 -16.56 9.12
C GLU A 84 12.74 -17.63 9.95
N GLY A 85 13.77 -17.20 10.67
CA GLY A 85 14.44 -18.05 11.63
C GLY A 85 15.68 -17.40 12.23
N ARG A 86 16.43 -18.19 13.01
CA ARG A 86 17.68 -17.72 13.62
C ARG A 86 18.86 -18.09 12.74
N ALA A 87 19.81 -17.16 12.60
CA ALA A 87 21.12 -17.49 12.06
C ALA A 87 21.75 -18.63 12.90
N PRO A 88 22.52 -19.55 12.29
CA PRO A 88 22.97 -19.56 10.89
C PRO A 88 22.11 -20.39 9.93
N GLU A 89 21.07 -21.06 10.44
CA GLU A 89 20.28 -22.03 9.67
C GLU A 89 19.44 -21.38 8.57
N PHE A 90 19.14 -20.09 8.73
CA PHE A 90 18.37 -19.28 7.82
C PHE A 90 19.25 -18.18 7.23
N PRO A 91 18.96 -17.75 5.99
CA PRO A 91 17.87 -18.22 5.10
C PRO A 91 18.10 -19.59 4.42
N LYS A 92 17.03 -20.39 4.21
CA LYS A 92 17.10 -21.79 3.73
C LYS A 92 16.13 -22.09 2.59
N ILE A 93 16.55 -22.87 1.59
CA ILE A 93 15.67 -23.37 0.52
C ILE A 93 14.73 -24.43 1.09
N LYS A 94 13.42 -24.17 1.06
CA LYS A 94 12.36 -25.13 1.41
C LYS A 94 12.01 -26.04 0.25
N VAL A 95 11.82 -25.47 -0.93
CA VAL A 95 11.37 -26.20 -2.13
C VAL A 95 12.12 -25.69 -3.34
N GLN A 96 12.51 -26.60 -4.23
CA GLN A 96 13.04 -26.29 -5.55
C GLN A 96 12.15 -26.95 -6.60
N ILE A 97 11.61 -26.15 -7.51
CA ILE A 97 10.70 -26.56 -8.57
C ILE A 97 11.44 -26.44 -9.90
N ARG A 98 11.36 -27.50 -10.70
CA ARG A 98 11.91 -27.57 -12.06
C ARG A 98 10.81 -28.05 -12.98
N TRP A 99 10.69 -27.44 -14.16
CA TRP A 99 9.86 -27.96 -15.23
C TRP A 99 10.56 -29.16 -15.87
N GLN A 100 9.82 -30.25 -16.11
CA GLN A 100 10.28 -31.41 -16.87
C GLN A 100 9.76 -31.32 -18.30
#